data_AF-J9CN92-F1
#
_entry.id   AF-J9CN92-F1
#
_cell.length_a   1.000
_cell.length_b   1.000
_cell.length_c   1.000
_cell.angle_alpha   90.00
_cell.angle_beta   90.00
_cell.angle_gamma   90.00
#
_symmetry.space_group_name_H-M   'P 1'
#
loop_
_entity.id
_entity.type
_entity.pdbx_description
1 polymer ?
#
loop_
_entity_poly.entity_id
_entity_poly.type
_entity_poly.pdbx_seq_one_letter_code
_entity_poly.pdbx_strand_id
1 'polypeptide(L)'
;MCFLYRDVSAANFVEATYNPNYEDNQNIQERTEEIAKISAFSRETSDELMNMPGSFSKTLDYHIKRRGLTNEIVGERSGLSSRIISDYRNNETLNKELPTVVALCIGMNLHYFYADDLILKAGHYWKRTHEHMVYSWLLVDHADENLYQWNKRLEDAGIPQRLPSNKH
;
A
#
# COMPACT_ATOMS: atom_id res chain seq x y z
N MET A 1 -10.41 -14.95 -9.52
CA MET A 1 -9.16 -14.25 -9.16
C MET A 1 -8.29 -14.21 -10.40
N CYS A 2 -8.20 -13.09 -11.09
CA CYS A 2 -7.20 -12.90 -12.15
C CYS A 2 -5.91 -12.44 -11.47
N PHE A 3 -4.96 -13.34 -11.29
CA PHE A 3 -3.57 -13.00 -10.98
C PHE A 3 -2.93 -12.55 -12.29
N LEU A 4 -3.09 -11.29 -12.64
CA LEU A 4 -2.29 -10.67 -13.69
C LEU A 4 -1.00 -10.25 -13.00
N TYR A 5 0.06 -11.05 -13.16
CA TYR A 5 1.43 -10.63 -12.86
C TYR A 5 1.63 -9.32 -13.64
N ARG A 6 1.57 -8.17 -12.98
CA ARG A 6 1.93 -6.91 -13.61
C ARG A 6 3.43 -6.96 -13.81
N ASP A 7 3.87 -7.12 -15.06
CA ASP A 7 5.27 -6.93 -15.40
C ASP A 7 5.74 -5.57 -14.85
N VAL A 8 6.99 -5.50 -14.39
CA VAL A 8 7.58 -4.23 -13.95
C VAL A 8 7.56 -3.27 -15.14
N SER A 9 6.65 -2.31 -15.11
CA SER A 9 6.44 -1.32 -16.16
C SER A 9 6.67 0.06 -15.61
N ALA A 10 7.57 0.82 -16.25
CA ALA A 10 7.83 2.20 -15.89
C ALA A 10 6.75 3.16 -16.43
N ALA A 11 5.73 2.67 -17.16
CA ALA A 11 4.77 3.51 -17.86
C ALA A 11 3.98 4.46 -16.94
N ASN A 12 3.68 4.03 -15.71
CA ASN A 12 2.99 4.87 -14.71
C ASN A 12 3.95 5.71 -13.84
N PHE A 13 5.26 5.44 -13.93
CA PHE A 13 6.29 6.10 -13.12
C PHE A 13 7.05 7.19 -13.89
N VAL A 14 7.17 7.03 -15.21
CA VAL A 14 7.78 8.01 -16.10
C VAL A 14 6.78 9.11 -16.43
N GLU A 15 7.26 10.34 -16.51
CA GLU A 15 6.44 11.48 -16.87
C GLU A 15 5.84 11.30 -18.27
N ALA A 16 4.51 11.43 -18.35
CA ALA A 16 3.78 11.28 -19.60
C ALA A 16 4.04 12.46 -20.54
N THR A 17 4.23 12.18 -21.83
CA THR A 17 4.27 13.21 -22.86
C THR A 17 2.89 13.41 -23.47
N TYR A 18 2.44 14.66 -23.61
CA TYR A 18 1.19 14.96 -24.30
C TYR A 18 1.30 14.59 -25.79
N ASN A 19 0.36 13.77 -26.27
CA ASN A 19 0.24 13.43 -27.68
C ASN A 19 -1.09 13.98 -28.23
N PRO A 20 -1.09 15.08 -29.02
CA PRO A 20 -2.31 15.64 -29.60
C PRO A 20 -2.97 14.72 -30.63
N ASN A 21 -2.22 13.76 -31.16
CA ASN A 21 -2.69 12.77 -32.13
C ASN A 21 -3.00 11.41 -31.47
N TYR A 22 -3.17 11.39 -30.14
CA TYR A 22 -3.55 10.16 -29.45
C TYR A 22 -4.98 9.76 -29.84
N GLU A 23 -5.12 8.59 -30.44
CA GLU A 23 -6.41 7.99 -30.74
C GLU A 23 -6.79 7.04 -29.61
N ASP A 24 -7.89 7.37 -28.91
CA ASP A 24 -8.45 6.49 -27.88
C ASP A 24 -9.13 5.30 -28.56
N ASN A 25 -8.40 4.18 -28.63
CA ASN A 25 -8.85 2.95 -29.26
C ASN A 25 -9.69 2.07 -28.33
N GLN A 26 -9.99 2.49 -27.09
CA GLN A 26 -10.85 1.73 -26.20
C GLN A 26 -12.31 1.80 -26.64
N ASN A 27 -13.01 0.67 -26.52
CA ASN A 27 -14.45 0.61 -26.78
C ASN A 27 -15.20 1.50 -25.77
N ILE A 28 -16.16 2.30 -26.24
CA ILE A 28 -16.99 3.20 -25.41
C ILE A 28 -17.64 2.45 -24.24
N GLN A 29 -18.10 1.22 -24.48
CA GLN A 29 -18.71 0.40 -23.44
C GLN A 29 -17.68 0.01 -22.37
N GLU A 30 -16.52 -0.51 -22.78
CA GLU A 30 -15.43 -0.89 -21.86
C GLU A 30 -14.97 0.31 -21.02
N ARG A 31 -14.78 1.47 -21.66
CA ARG A 31 -14.42 2.72 -20.97
C ARG A 31 -15.46 3.13 -19.94
N THR A 32 -16.75 3.02 -20.29
CA THR A 32 -17.86 3.38 -19.39
C THR A 32 -17.89 2.45 -18.18
N GLU A 33 -17.69 1.16 -18.40
CA GLU A 33 -17.63 0.15 -17.33
C GLU A 33 -16.46 0.37 -16.38
N GLU A 34 -15.25 0.66 -16.90
CA GLU A 34 -14.08 0.95 -16.07
C GLU A 34 -14.23 2.27 -15.30
N ILE A 35 -14.74 3.34 -15.92
CA ILE A 35 -15.03 4.60 -15.22
C ILE A 35 -16.06 4.38 -14.10
N ALA A 36 -17.07 3.54 -14.33
CA ALA A 36 -18.06 3.22 -13.30
C ALA A 36 -17.41 2.49 -12.10
N LYS A 37 -16.51 1.53 -12.35
CA LYS A 37 -15.74 0.84 -11.29
C LYS A 37 -14.88 1.81 -10.50
N ILE A 38 -14.15 2.70 -11.20
CA ILE A 38 -13.32 3.74 -10.56
C ILE A 38 -14.20 4.64 -9.70
N SER A 39 -15.32 5.16 -10.23
CA SER A 39 -16.20 6.07 -9.49
C SER A 39 -16.83 5.41 -8.26
N ALA A 40 -17.25 4.14 -8.37
CA ALA A 40 -17.80 3.40 -7.24
C ALA A 40 -16.75 3.22 -6.14
N PHE A 41 -15.57 2.73 -6.51
CA PHE A 41 -14.46 2.54 -5.57
C PHE A 41 -14.01 3.85 -4.91
N SER A 42 -13.91 4.94 -5.68
CA SER A 42 -13.52 6.25 -5.14
C SER A 42 -14.53 6.79 -4.12
N ARG A 43 -15.84 6.64 -4.36
CA ARG A 43 -16.87 7.06 -3.39
C ARG A 43 -16.78 6.26 -2.11
N GLU A 44 -16.76 4.94 -2.22
CA GLU A 44 -16.65 4.04 -1.06
C GLU A 44 -15.39 4.34 -0.25
N THR A 45 -14.23 4.45 -0.91
CA THR A 45 -12.96 4.74 -0.24
C THR A 45 -12.98 6.11 0.45
N SER A 46 -13.54 7.12 -0.20
CA SER A 46 -13.68 8.47 0.36
C SER A 46 -14.55 8.47 1.62
N ASP A 47 -15.70 7.80 1.57
CA ASP A 47 -16.60 7.69 2.71
C ASP A 47 -15.97 6.91 3.87
N GLU A 48 -15.24 5.83 3.59
CA GLU A 48 -14.51 5.08 4.62
C GLU A 48 -13.41 5.91 5.28
N LEU A 49 -12.60 6.64 4.49
CA LEU A 49 -11.51 7.48 5.00
C LEU A 49 -12.04 8.62 5.88
N MET A 50 -13.15 9.26 5.51
CA MET A 50 -13.77 10.30 6.32
C MET A 50 -14.29 9.80 7.67
N ASN A 51 -14.69 8.54 7.76
CA ASN A 51 -15.22 7.94 8.98
C ASN A 51 -14.17 7.11 9.76
N MET A 52 -12.92 7.13 9.31
CA MET A 52 -11.85 6.33 9.89
C MET A 52 -11.39 6.87 11.25
N PRO A 53 -10.92 6.02 12.17
CA PRO A 53 -10.35 6.51 13.43
C PRO A 53 -9.18 7.46 13.20
N GLY A 54 -9.04 8.48 14.07
CA GLY A 54 -8.00 9.49 13.92
C GLY A 54 -6.59 9.08 14.37
N SER A 55 -6.45 7.96 15.09
CA SER A 55 -5.16 7.49 15.61
C SER A 55 -4.63 6.30 14.82
N PHE A 56 -3.31 6.09 14.82
CA PHE A 56 -2.69 4.97 14.11
C PHE A 56 -3.20 3.63 14.64
N SER A 57 -3.19 3.42 15.96
CA SER A 57 -3.50 2.12 16.56
C SER A 57 -4.92 1.68 16.26
N LYS A 58 -5.86 2.63 16.35
CA LYS A 58 -7.27 2.38 16.03
C LYS A 58 -7.49 2.17 14.53
N THR A 59 -6.72 2.85 13.67
CA THR A 59 -6.79 2.67 12.22
C THR A 59 -6.22 1.32 11.79
N LEU A 60 -5.10 0.90 12.39
CA LEU A 60 -4.54 -0.43 12.20
C LEU A 60 -5.54 -1.52 12.63
N ASP A 61 -6.13 -1.38 13.82
CA ASP A 61 -7.17 -2.29 14.31
C ASP A 61 -8.37 -2.36 13.36
N TYR A 62 -8.83 -1.20 12.87
CA TYR A 62 -9.91 -1.10 11.89
C TYR A 62 -9.59 -1.86 10.61
N HIS A 63 -8.40 -1.66 10.02
CA HIS A 63 -8.02 -2.34 8.79
C HIS A 63 -7.87 -3.84 8.94
N ILE A 64 -7.29 -4.31 10.06
CA ILE A 64 -7.19 -5.75 10.35
C ILE A 64 -8.58 -6.39 10.39
N LYS A 65 -9.56 -5.74 11.06
CA LYS A 65 -10.95 -6.20 11.12
C LYS A 65 -11.64 -6.13 9.75
N ARG A 66 -11.53 -5.00 9.05
CA ARG A 66 -12.13 -4.79 7.72
C ARG A 66 -11.66 -5.83 6.71
N ARG A 67 -10.39 -6.24 6.80
CA ARG A 67 -9.77 -7.23 5.92
C ARG A 67 -9.94 -8.68 6.40
N GLY A 68 -10.59 -8.90 7.54
CA GLY A 68 -10.80 -10.24 8.11
C GLY A 68 -9.50 -10.95 8.50
N LEU A 69 -8.47 -10.20 8.93
CA LEU A 69 -7.16 -10.73 9.25
C LEU A 69 -6.98 -10.92 10.76
N THR A 70 -6.07 -11.82 11.14
CA THR A 70 -5.61 -11.97 12.53
C THR A 70 -4.22 -11.37 12.70
N ASN A 71 -3.76 -11.19 13.95
CA ASN A 71 -2.40 -10.69 14.23
C ASN A 71 -1.33 -11.64 13.67
N GLU A 72 -1.61 -12.94 13.65
CA GLU A 72 -0.72 -13.98 13.14
C GLU A 72 -0.56 -13.85 11.63
N ILE A 73 -1.67 -13.69 10.90
CA ILE A 73 -1.65 -13.53 9.43
C ILE A 73 -0.93 -12.22 9.06
N VAL A 74 -1.23 -11.12 9.76
CA VAL A 74 -0.56 -9.84 9.50
C VAL A 74 0.93 -9.95 9.82
N GLY A 75 1.29 -10.59 10.94
CA GLY A 75 2.68 -10.80 11.33
C GLY A 75 3.46 -11.64 10.31
N GLU A 76 2.87 -12.74 9.85
CA GLU A 76 3.43 -13.58 8.78
C GLU A 76 3.71 -12.76 7.51
N ARG A 77 2.71 -12.00 7.03
CA ARG A 77 2.80 -11.27 5.76
C ARG A 77 3.63 -9.99 5.84
N SER A 78 3.75 -9.37 7.02
CA SER A 78 4.52 -8.14 7.24
C SER A 78 5.93 -8.38 7.80
N GLY A 79 6.30 -9.63 8.11
CA GLY A 79 7.60 -9.93 8.70
C GLY A 79 7.75 -9.45 10.14
N LEU A 80 6.63 -9.24 10.85
CA LEU A 80 6.56 -8.79 12.23
C LEU A 80 6.01 -9.90 13.12
N SER A 81 6.34 -9.88 14.42
CA SER A 81 5.69 -10.80 15.36
C SER A 81 4.24 -10.39 15.63
N SER A 82 3.35 -11.37 15.86
CA SER A 82 1.96 -11.10 16.28
C SER A 82 1.88 -10.25 17.56
N ARG A 83 2.90 -10.35 18.43
CA ARG A 83 3.07 -9.49 19.60
C ARG A 83 3.26 -8.03 19.20
N ILE A 84 4.15 -7.73 18.25
CA ILE A 84 4.34 -6.35 17.74
C ILE A 84 3.04 -5.83 17.13
N ILE A 85 2.31 -6.65 16.37
CA ILE A 85 1.00 -6.26 15.82
C ILE A 85 0.02 -5.90 16.95
N SER A 86 -0.04 -6.73 18.00
CA SER A 86 -0.87 -6.47 19.17
C SER A 86 -0.46 -5.18 19.88
N ASP A 87 0.83 -4.96 20.09
CA ASP A 87 1.35 -3.75 20.74
C ASP A 87 1.00 -2.50 19.93
N TYR A 88 1.13 -2.53 18.61
CA TYR A 88 0.74 -1.44 17.73
C TYR A 88 -0.76 -1.17 17.64
N ARG A 89 -1.62 -2.17 17.85
CA ARG A 89 -3.09 -1.98 17.94
C ARG A 89 -3.53 -1.36 19.25
N ASN A 90 -2.73 -1.52 20.32
CA ASN A 90 -3.14 -1.18 21.68
C ASN A 90 -2.33 -0.03 22.31
N ASN A 91 -1.16 0.32 21.76
CA ASN A 91 -0.28 1.34 22.31
C ASN A 91 0.12 2.38 21.26
N GLU A 92 -0.63 3.49 21.26
CA GLU A 92 -0.42 4.62 20.36
C GLU A 92 0.95 5.27 20.50
N THR A 93 1.54 5.24 21.70
CA THR A 93 2.78 5.96 21.99
C THR A 93 4.04 5.28 21.46
N LEU A 94 3.94 4.02 21.01
CA LEU A 94 5.09 3.31 20.44
C LEU A 94 5.60 4.01 19.19
N ASN A 95 6.91 4.19 19.08
CA ASN A 95 7.49 4.65 17.84
C ASN A 95 7.28 3.60 16.73
N LYS A 96 6.94 4.06 15.53
CA LYS A 96 6.62 3.24 14.37
C LYS A 96 7.51 3.74 13.23
N GLU A 97 8.58 3.02 12.93
CA GLU A 97 9.46 3.40 11.83
C GLU A 97 8.75 3.23 10.47
N LEU A 98 9.03 4.10 9.50
CA LEU A 98 8.37 4.06 8.19
C LEU A 98 8.48 2.67 7.50
N PRO A 99 9.64 1.99 7.45
CA PRO A 99 9.74 0.64 6.89
C PRO A 99 8.78 -0.36 7.53
N THR A 100 8.55 -0.24 8.85
CA THR A 100 7.62 -1.09 9.58
C THR A 100 6.17 -0.80 9.21
N VAL A 101 5.81 0.48 9.07
CA VAL A 101 4.46 0.89 8.67
C VAL A 101 4.17 0.47 7.22
N VAL A 102 5.14 0.63 6.32
CA VAL A 102 5.04 0.15 4.94
C VAL A 102 4.86 -1.38 4.91
N ALA A 103 5.60 -2.12 5.72
CA ALA A 103 5.44 -3.57 5.82
C ALA A 103 4.05 -4.01 6.32
N LEU A 104 3.44 -3.26 7.25
CA LEU A 104 2.05 -3.48 7.66
C LEU A 104 1.06 -3.26 6.51
N CYS A 105 1.27 -2.22 5.69
CA CYS A 105 0.42 -1.93 4.54
C CYS A 105 0.41 -3.09 3.53
N ILE A 106 1.60 -3.64 3.24
CA ILE A 106 1.76 -4.83 2.38
C ILE A 106 1.14 -6.05 3.04
N GLY A 107 1.41 -6.26 4.33
CA GLY A 107 0.92 -7.41 5.08
C GLY A 107 -0.61 -7.52 5.11
N MET A 108 -1.31 -6.39 4.97
CA MET A 108 -2.76 -6.31 4.86
C MET A 108 -3.28 -6.17 3.41
N ASN A 109 -2.37 -6.02 2.45
CA ASN A 109 -2.64 -5.67 1.04
C ASN A 109 -3.57 -4.45 0.94
N LEU A 110 -3.19 -3.35 1.62
CA LEU A 110 -3.94 -2.10 1.58
C LEU A 110 -3.83 -1.43 0.21
N HIS A 111 -4.94 -0.89 -0.28
CA HIS A 111 -4.92 0.05 -1.40
C HIS A 111 -4.17 1.34 -0.99
N TYR A 112 -3.49 1.99 -1.95
CA TYR A 112 -2.64 3.16 -1.74
C TYR A 112 -3.28 4.22 -0.81
N PHE A 113 -4.54 4.61 -1.05
CA PHE A 113 -5.22 5.61 -0.22
C PHE A 113 -5.31 5.24 1.28
N TYR A 114 -5.47 3.96 1.62
CA TYR A 114 -5.48 3.51 3.02
C TYR A 114 -4.06 3.42 3.59
N ALA A 115 -3.09 3.03 2.76
CA ALA A 115 -1.71 2.99 3.18
C ALA A 115 -1.18 4.39 3.48
N ASP A 116 -1.49 5.37 2.62
CA ASP A 116 -1.12 6.77 2.80
C ASP A 116 -1.71 7.37 4.08
N ASP A 117 -3.00 7.13 4.35
CA ASP A 117 -3.65 7.53 5.60
C ASP A 117 -2.98 6.89 6.84
N LEU A 118 -2.68 5.59 6.79
CA LEU A 118 -2.03 4.90 7.91
C LEU A 118 -0.60 5.41 8.15
N ILE A 119 0.14 5.71 7.08
CA ILE A 119 1.50 6.30 7.13
C ILE A 119 1.47 7.70 7.73
N LEU A 120 0.50 8.53 7.30
CA LEU A 120 0.30 9.86 7.86
C LEU A 120 -0.01 9.79 9.36
N LYS A 121 -0.90 8.89 9.77
CA LYS A 121 -1.26 8.68 11.19
C LYS A 121 -0.11 8.11 12.02
N ALA A 122 0.84 7.42 11.40
CA ALA A 122 2.09 7.02 12.04
C ALA A 122 3.09 8.19 12.22
N GLY A 123 2.77 9.38 11.72
CA GLY A 123 3.62 10.57 11.80
C GLY A 123 4.62 10.73 10.66
N HIS A 124 4.45 9.97 9.57
CA HIS A 124 5.37 10.00 8.42
C HIS A 124 4.75 10.73 7.22
N TYR A 125 5.64 11.28 6.38
CA TYR A 125 5.29 11.92 5.12
C TYR A 125 6.25 11.44 4.03
N TRP A 126 5.79 11.41 2.78
CA TRP A 126 6.64 11.11 1.64
C TRP A 126 7.68 12.22 1.43
N LYS A 127 8.95 11.88 1.68
CA LYS A 127 10.08 12.75 1.41
C LYS A 127 10.41 12.70 -0.08
N ARG A 128 11.05 13.75 -0.58
CA ARG A 128 11.55 13.84 -1.97
C ARG A 128 12.89 13.10 -2.12
N THR A 129 12.96 11.86 -1.63
CA THR A 129 14.13 11.00 -1.73
C THR A 129 13.81 9.80 -2.63
N HIS A 130 14.85 9.25 -3.27
CA HIS A 130 14.72 8.06 -4.14
C HIS A 130 14.02 6.91 -3.43
N GLU A 131 14.41 6.60 -2.20
CA GLU A 131 13.79 5.56 -1.36
C GLU A 131 12.28 5.75 -1.20
N HIS A 132 11.83 6.96 -0.86
CA HIS A 132 10.41 7.23 -0.63
C HIS A 132 9.62 7.16 -1.94
N MET A 133 10.19 7.59 -3.07
CA MET A 133 9.56 7.45 -4.38
C MET A 133 9.38 5.97 -4.76
N VAL A 134 10.37 5.12 -4.45
CA VAL A 134 10.26 3.67 -4.65
C VAL A 134 9.20 3.05 -3.73
N TYR A 135 9.10 3.46 -2.46
CA TYR A 135 8.01 3.01 -1.58
C TYR A 135 6.62 3.39 -2.10
N SER A 136 6.44 4.64 -2.56
CA SER A 136 5.16 5.08 -3.14
C SER A 136 4.83 4.29 -4.40
N TRP A 137 5.79 4.06 -5.29
CA TRP A 137 5.60 3.23 -6.48
C TRP A 137 5.15 1.80 -6.12
N LEU A 138 5.80 1.17 -5.15
CA LEU A 138 5.42 -0.17 -4.70
C LEU A 138 3.99 -0.21 -4.13
N LEU A 139 3.58 0.79 -3.35
CA LEU A 139 2.22 0.88 -2.80
C LEU A 139 1.14 1.10 -3.87
N VAL A 140 1.48 1.76 -4.98
CA VAL A 140 0.54 2.05 -6.07
C VAL A 140 0.43 0.86 -7.03
N ASP A 141 1.55 0.31 -7.46
CA ASP A 141 1.59 -0.65 -8.56
C ASP A 141 1.75 -2.12 -8.12
N HIS A 142 2.21 -2.37 -6.89
CA HIS A 142 2.62 -3.69 -6.39
C HIS A 142 2.02 -4.05 -5.01
N ALA A 143 0.88 -3.46 -4.62
CA ALA A 143 0.22 -3.72 -3.34
C ALA A 143 -0.30 -5.16 -3.16
N ASP A 144 -0.39 -5.93 -4.24
CA ASP A 144 -0.80 -7.34 -4.29
C ASP A 144 0.38 -8.32 -4.11
N GLU A 145 1.62 -7.82 -4.14
CA GLU A 145 2.81 -8.62 -3.91
C GLU A 145 3.07 -8.92 -2.42
N ASN A 146 3.97 -9.87 -2.16
CA ASN A 146 4.42 -10.18 -0.82
C ASN A 146 5.70 -9.42 -0.43
N LEU A 147 6.00 -9.44 0.87
CA LEU A 147 7.14 -8.75 1.47
C LEU A 147 8.51 -9.17 0.90
N TYR A 148 8.65 -10.42 0.47
CA TYR A 148 9.88 -10.89 -0.15
C TYR A 148 10.08 -10.22 -1.52
N GLN A 149 9.03 -10.15 -2.35
CA GLN A 149 9.07 -9.49 -3.65
C GLN A 149 9.36 -7.98 -3.54
N TRP A 150 8.81 -7.33 -2.51
CA TRP A 150 9.11 -5.91 -2.23
C TRP A 150 10.56 -5.69 -1.82
N ASN A 151 11.08 -6.51 -0.89
CA ASN A 151 12.49 -6.43 -0.50
C ASN A 151 13.43 -6.65 -1.70
N LYS A 152 13.07 -7.57 -2.61
CA LYS A 152 13.83 -7.78 -3.85
C LYS A 152 13.79 -6.53 -4.75
N ARG A 153 12.64 -5.88 -4.92
CA ARG A 153 12.53 -4.63 -5.70
C ARG A 153 13.32 -3.48 -5.10
N LEU A 154 13.32 -3.36 -3.77
CA LEU A 154 14.14 -2.37 -3.07
C LEU A 154 15.63 -2.59 -3.35
N GLU A 155 16.08 -3.85 -3.29
CA GLU A 155 17.45 -4.24 -3.64
C GLU A 155 17.78 -3.94 -5.11
N ASP A 156 16.92 -4.34 -6.05
CA ASP A 156 17.08 -4.07 -7.48
C ASP A 156 17.10 -2.56 -7.80
N ALA A 157 16.38 -1.75 -7.01
CA ALA A 157 16.35 -0.29 -7.12
C ALA A 157 17.53 0.42 -6.40
N GLY A 158 18.46 -0.34 -5.82
CA GLY A 158 19.63 0.18 -5.12
C GLY A 158 19.33 0.80 -3.74
N ILE A 159 18.19 0.45 -3.12
CA ILE A 159 17.82 0.89 -1.78
C ILE A 159 18.44 -0.07 -0.74
N PRO A 160 19.35 0.40 0.14
CA PRO A 160 20.04 -0.46 1.10
C PRO A 160 19.14 -0.90 2.27
N GLN A 161 18.10 -0.11 2.58
CA GLN A 161 17.16 -0.40 3.65
C GLN A 161 16.25 -1.57 3.26
N ARG A 162 16.17 -2.59 4.13
CA ARG A 162 15.22 -3.70 3.99
C ARG A 162 14.02 -3.48 4.90
N LEU A 163 12.86 -3.88 4.42
CA LEU A 163 11.66 -4.03 5.25
C LEU A 163 11.88 -5.18 6.24
N PRO A 164 11.11 -5.25 7.34
CA PRO A 164 11.12 -6.39 8.24
C PRO A 164 11.03 -7.72 7.49
N SER A 165 11.63 -8.75 8.05
CA SER A 165 11.58 -10.10 7.50
C SER A 165 11.58 -11.06 8.66
N ASN A 166 10.62 -11.97 8.70
CA ASN A 166 10.65 -13.13 9.58
C ASN A 166 11.80 -14.02 9.09
N LYS A 167 13.04 -13.70 9.48
CA LYS A 167 14.14 -14.64 9.38
C LYS A 167 13.88 -15.72 10.44
N HIS A 168 13.36 -16.86 10.00
CA HIS A 168 13.70 -18.13 10.63
C HIS A 168 15.04 -18.60 10.08
#